data_AF-A0A849DF12-F1
#
_entry.id   AF-A0A849DF12-F1
#
_cell.length_a   1.000
_cell.length_b   1.000
_cell.length_c   1.000
_cell.angle_alpha   90.00
_cell.angle_beta   90.00
_cell.angle_gamma   90.00
#
_symmetry.space_group_name_H-M   'P 1'
#
loop_
_entity.id
_entity.type
_entity.pdbx_description
1 polymer ?
#
loop_
_entity_poly.entity_id
_entity_poly.type
_entity_poly.pdbx_seq_one_letter_code
_entity_poly.pdbx_strand_id
1 'polypeptide(L)'
;MLFGWDGDHLHLFEVGGRRYSDPFFDLDRMEMDDEKAIRLREAFPGATKKIRYEYDFGASWWHEITLGRVLDREPGAVYPRCTAFASDSPVEYWSEDDPQEAQPYDLAETNRRLARLGGAGLGEAEEEDR
;
A
#
# COMPACT_ATOMS: atom_id res chain seq x y z
N MET A 1 6.63 -5.01 0.88
CA MET A 1 6.40 -5.20 2.35
C MET A 1 5.21 -6.13 2.71
N LEU A 2 4.02 -6.03 2.08
CA LEU A 2 2.97 -7.07 2.25
C LEU A 2 3.16 -8.24 1.28
N PHE A 3 3.50 -7.96 0.02
CA PHE A 3 3.67 -8.98 -1.00
C PHE A 3 5.12 -9.46 -1.18
N GLY A 4 6.03 -9.05 -0.30
CA GLY A 4 7.47 -9.28 -0.49
C GLY A 4 8.14 -8.41 -1.56
N TRP A 5 7.37 -7.62 -2.32
CA TRP A 5 7.85 -6.73 -3.37
C TRP A 5 8.63 -5.52 -2.85
N ASP A 6 9.54 -5.02 -3.69
CA ASP A 6 10.47 -3.93 -3.39
C ASP A 6 9.85 -2.53 -3.49
N GLY A 7 8.88 -2.34 -4.39
CA GLY A 7 8.22 -1.06 -4.63
C GLY A 7 8.86 -0.20 -5.72
N ASP A 8 9.72 -0.78 -6.58
CA ASP A 8 10.46 -0.05 -7.61
C ASP A 8 9.71 0.06 -8.95
N HIS A 9 8.53 -0.56 -9.06
CA HIS A 9 7.69 -0.52 -10.26
C HIS A 9 6.66 0.61 -10.24
N LEU A 10 6.21 0.98 -11.45
CA LEU A 10 5.05 1.86 -11.64
C LEU A 10 3.82 1.27 -10.94
N HIS A 11 3.04 2.12 -10.29
CA HIS A 11 1.80 1.73 -9.65
C HIS A 11 0.73 2.81 -9.76
N LEU A 12 -0.53 2.43 -9.60
CA LEU A 12 -1.63 3.38 -9.49
C LEU A 12 -2.71 2.89 -8.53
N PHE A 13 -3.46 3.83 -7.98
CA PHE A 13 -4.73 3.60 -7.30
C PHE A 13 -5.88 4.10 -8.16
N GLU A 14 -6.97 3.35 -8.23
CA GLU A 14 -8.22 3.79 -8.84
C GLU A 14 -9.32 3.90 -7.78
N VAL A 15 -9.86 5.11 -7.61
CA VAL A 15 -10.82 5.47 -6.58
C VAL A 15 -11.95 6.25 -7.22
N GLY A 16 -13.15 5.67 -7.25
CA GLY A 16 -14.34 6.34 -7.79
C GLY A 16 -14.20 6.81 -9.24
N GLY A 17 -13.40 6.10 -10.05
CA GLY A 17 -13.12 6.45 -11.45
C GLY A 17 -11.96 7.44 -11.65
N ARG A 18 -11.38 7.98 -10.56
CA ARG A 18 -10.15 8.79 -10.61
C ARG A 18 -8.93 7.91 -10.39
N ARG A 19 -7.81 8.27 -11.02
CA ARG A 19 -6.54 7.56 -10.92
C ARG A 19 -5.52 8.40 -10.20
N TYR A 20 -4.72 7.75 -9.36
CA TYR A 20 -3.71 8.38 -8.52
C TYR A 20 -2.41 7.59 -8.62
N SER A 21 -1.29 8.28 -8.80
CA SER A 21 0.03 7.65 -8.95
C SER A 21 1.13 8.56 -8.40
N ASP A 22 2.37 8.07 -8.36
CA ASP A 22 3.52 8.90 -8.01
C ASP A 22 3.79 9.91 -9.14
N PRO A 23 3.79 11.23 -8.86
CA PRO A 23 4.07 12.25 -9.87
C PRO A 23 5.47 12.13 -10.50
N PHE A 24 6.43 11.45 -9.86
CA PHE A 24 7.76 11.22 -10.40
C PHE A 24 7.78 10.25 -11.59
N PHE A 25 6.71 9.50 -11.84
CA PHE A 25 6.62 8.58 -12.96
C PHE A 25 6.39 9.25 -14.32
N ASP A 26 6.25 10.58 -14.38
CA ASP A 26 6.04 11.36 -15.62
C ASP A 26 4.91 10.78 -16.48
N LEU A 27 3.79 10.46 -15.83
CA LEU A 27 2.59 9.91 -16.44
C LEU A 27 1.62 11.02 -16.87
N ASP A 28 2.12 12.23 -17.15
CA ASP A 28 1.35 13.44 -17.43
C ASP A 28 0.33 13.28 -18.57
N ARG A 29 0.55 12.31 -19.46
CA ARG A 29 -0.35 11.98 -20.57
C ARG A 29 -1.55 11.10 -20.18
N MET A 30 -1.59 10.59 -18.95
CA MET A 30 -2.55 9.56 -18.53
C MET A 30 -3.66 10.07 -17.59
N GLU A 31 -3.86 11.38 -17.48
CA GLU A 31 -4.90 12.01 -16.64
C GLU A 31 -4.94 11.41 -15.21
N MET A 32 -3.81 11.44 -14.52
CA MET A 32 -3.67 10.94 -13.15
C MET A 32 -3.40 12.08 -12.17
N ASP A 33 -3.98 11.98 -10.98
CA ASP A 33 -3.71 12.87 -9.84
C ASP A 33 -2.51 12.36 -9.02
N ASP A 34 -1.90 13.24 -8.21
CA ASP A 34 -0.88 12.86 -7.24
C ASP A 34 -1.48 11.96 -6.14
N GLU A 35 -0.88 10.80 -5.88
CA GLU A 35 -1.31 9.90 -4.81
C GLU A 35 -1.31 10.53 -3.41
N LYS A 36 -0.51 11.56 -3.18
CA LYS A 36 -0.46 12.30 -1.93
C LYS A 36 -1.62 13.29 -1.79
N ALA A 37 -2.35 13.58 -2.87
CA ALA A 37 -3.48 14.50 -2.90
C ALA A 37 -4.80 13.89 -2.37
N ILE A 38 -4.86 12.57 -2.13
CA ILE A 38 -6.02 11.90 -1.56
C ILE A 38 -5.70 11.25 -0.21
N ARG A 39 -6.64 11.33 0.74
CA ARG A 39 -6.56 10.62 2.02
C ARG A 39 -7.44 9.36 2.00
N LEU A 40 -7.08 8.35 2.80
CA LEU A 40 -7.88 7.12 2.93
C LEU A 40 -9.35 7.39 3.30
N ARG A 41 -9.64 8.39 4.14
CA ARG A 41 -11.02 8.78 4.49
C ARG A 41 -11.84 9.29 3.30
N GLU A 42 -11.17 9.90 2.32
CA GLU A 42 -11.78 10.41 1.08
C GLU A 42 -11.88 9.30 0.03
N ALA A 43 -10.99 8.32 0.07
CA ALA A 43 -11.07 7.14 -0.78
C ALA A 43 -12.24 6.20 -0.40
N PHE A 44 -12.69 6.25 0.86
CA PHE A 44 -13.80 5.44 1.38
C PHE A 44 -14.89 6.30 2.07
N PRO A 45 -15.65 7.13 1.34
CA PRO A 45 -16.71 7.98 1.90
C PRO A 45 -17.93 7.13 2.30
N GLY A 46 -17.89 6.55 3.50
CA GLY A 46 -19.03 5.96 4.21
C GLY A 46 -19.70 4.72 3.59
N ALA A 47 -19.53 4.41 2.30
CA ALA A 47 -20.20 3.28 1.64
C ALA A 47 -19.52 2.72 0.37
N THR A 48 -18.38 3.22 -0.09
CA THR A 48 -17.69 2.64 -1.26
C THR A 48 -16.92 1.40 -0.85
N LYS A 49 -17.27 0.24 -1.40
CA LYS A 49 -16.81 -1.05 -0.88
C LYS A 49 -15.42 -1.48 -1.35
N LYS A 50 -14.89 -0.93 -2.45
CA LYS A 50 -13.66 -1.41 -3.08
C LYS A 50 -12.94 -0.26 -3.80
N ILE A 51 -11.62 -0.23 -3.71
CA ILE A 51 -10.74 0.52 -4.61
C ILE A 51 -9.76 -0.47 -5.27
N ARG A 52 -9.14 -0.08 -6.37
CA ARG A 52 -8.15 -0.91 -7.06
C ARG A 52 -6.75 -0.33 -6.86
N TYR A 53 -5.77 -1.20 -6.68
CA TYR A 53 -4.35 -0.90 -6.73
C TYR A 53 -3.72 -1.77 -7.80
N GLU A 54 -3.01 -1.17 -8.75
CA GLU A 54 -2.24 -1.87 -9.77
C GLU A 54 -0.76 -1.62 -9.52
N TYR A 55 0.03 -2.69 -9.54
CA TYR A 55 1.47 -2.67 -9.38
C TYR A 55 2.13 -3.34 -10.57
N ASP A 56 3.23 -2.74 -11.03
CA ASP A 56 3.96 -3.13 -12.23
C ASP A 56 3.09 -3.11 -13.49
N PHE A 57 3.19 -2.06 -14.31
CA PHE A 57 2.42 -1.96 -15.56
C PHE A 57 2.86 -2.97 -16.63
N GLY A 58 3.99 -3.67 -16.44
CA GLY A 58 4.39 -4.80 -17.28
C GLY A 58 3.60 -6.07 -16.92
N ALA A 59 3.70 -6.50 -15.66
CA ALA A 59 3.03 -7.69 -15.16
C ALA A 59 1.53 -7.50 -14.84
N SER A 60 1.10 -6.26 -14.62
CA SER A 60 -0.24 -5.82 -14.25
C SER A 60 -0.82 -6.59 -13.06
N TRP A 61 -0.12 -6.56 -11.92
CA TRP A 61 -0.65 -7.12 -10.69
C TRP A 61 -1.78 -6.27 -10.13
N TRP A 62 -2.99 -6.82 -10.06
CA TRP A 62 -4.17 -6.09 -9.58
C TRP A 62 -4.57 -6.55 -8.19
N HIS A 63 -4.73 -5.58 -7.29
CA HIS A 63 -5.24 -5.76 -5.95
C HIS A 63 -6.54 -5.01 -5.76
N GLU A 64 -7.51 -5.68 -5.16
CA GLU A 64 -8.73 -5.06 -4.68
C GLU A 64 -8.58 -4.74 -3.18
N ILE A 65 -8.77 -3.48 -2.81
CA ILE A 65 -8.69 -3.04 -1.42
C ILE A 65 -10.10 -2.69 -0.94
N THR A 66 -10.58 -3.40 0.08
CA THR A 66 -11.92 -3.25 0.65
C THR A 66 -11.85 -2.65 2.05
N LEU A 67 -12.63 -1.59 2.31
CA LEU A 67 -12.84 -1.12 3.68
C LEU A 67 -13.75 -2.09 4.42
N GLY A 68 -13.19 -2.86 5.35
CA GLY A 68 -13.96 -3.79 6.18
C GLY A 68 -14.76 -3.09 7.27
N ARG A 69 -14.08 -2.40 8.19
CA ARG A 69 -14.66 -1.70 9.34
C ARG A 69 -13.83 -0.49 9.72
N VAL A 70 -14.47 0.56 10.21
CA VAL A 70 -13.83 1.70 10.88
C VAL A 70 -13.94 1.47 12.38
N LEU A 71 -12.81 1.50 13.08
CA LEU A 71 -12.70 1.25 14.51
C LEU A 71 -11.91 2.38 15.17
N ASP A 72 -12.16 2.61 16.45
CA ASP A 72 -11.30 3.48 17.26
C ASP A 72 -9.89 2.89 17.39
N ARG A 73 -8.90 3.77 17.55
CA ARG A 73 -7.51 3.34 17.74
C ARG A 73 -7.39 2.60 19.07
N GLU A 74 -6.75 1.44 19.03
CA GLU A 74 -6.46 0.65 20.22
C GLU A 74 -5.33 1.31 21.03
N PRO A 75 -5.52 1.63 22.32
CA PRO A 75 -4.48 2.22 23.16
C PRO A 75 -3.22 1.35 23.20
N GLY A 76 -2.05 1.94 22.94
CA GLY A 76 -0.77 1.24 22.94
C GLY A 76 -0.49 0.36 21.73
N ALA A 77 -1.41 0.22 20.78
CA ALA A 77 -1.17 -0.55 19.56
C ALA A 77 -0.30 0.24 18.55
N VAL A 78 0.60 -0.48 17.87
CA VAL A 78 1.41 0.04 16.76
C VAL A 78 0.70 -0.25 15.44
N TYR A 79 0.61 0.77 14.58
CA TYR A 79 0.00 0.68 13.25
C TYR A 79 1.00 1.13 12.17
N PRO A 80 0.88 0.65 10.93
CA PRO A 80 -0.06 -0.38 10.45
C PRO A 80 0.24 -1.78 11.02
N ARG A 81 -0.73 -2.70 10.99
CA ARG A 81 -0.55 -4.11 11.37
C ARG A 81 -1.32 -5.03 10.43
N CYS A 82 -0.71 -6.17 10.09
CA CYS A 82 -1.37 -7.27 9.39
C CYS A 82 -1.96 -8.22 10.44
N THR A 83 -3.25 -8.53 10.34
CA THR A 83 -3.98 -9.35 11.33
C THR A 83 -4.30 -10.76 10.82
N ALA A 84 -4.29 -10.96 9.50
CA ALA A 84 -4.54 -12.24 8.86
C ALA A 84 -4.00 -12.22 7.42
N PHE A 85 -3.70 -13.39 6.89
CA PHE A 85 -3.33 -13.63 5.50
C PHE A 85 -3.94 -14.95 5.03
N ALA A 86 -4.03 -15.13 3.71
CA ALA A 86 -4.39 -16.39 3.11
C ALA A 86 -3.51 -16.60 1.87
N SER A 87 -2.77 -17.71 1.84
CA SER A 87 -1.77 -18.03 0.83
C SER A 87 -0.50 -17.16 0.88
N ASP A 88 0.53 -17.67 0.21
CA ASP A 88 1.80 -16.98 0.00
C ASP A 88 1.66 -15.88 -1.05
N SER A 89 2.62 -14.95 -1.06
CA SER A 89 2.61 -13.83 -1.99
C SER A 89 3.10 -14.23 -3.38
N PRO A 90 2.51 -13.68 -4.46
CA PRO A 90 3.07 -13.84 -5.80
C PRO A 90 4.51 -13.32 -5.86
N VAL A 91 5.35 -14.01 -6.63
CA VAL A 91 6.70 -13.56 -6.96
C VAL A 91 6.64 -12.34 -7.88
N GLU A 92 7.45 -11.34 -7.57
CA GLU A 92 7.52 -10.06 -8.30
C GLU A 92 7.95 -10.26 -9.74
N TYR A 93 9.06 -11.00 -9.92
CA TYR A 93 9.73 -11.21 -11.20
C TYR A 93 9.58 -12.65 -11.66
N TRP A 94 8.34 -13.12 -11.84
CA TRP A 94 8.16 -14.45 -12.41
C TRP A 94 8.58 -14.48 -13.88
N SER A 95 9.46 -15.42 -14.23
CA SER A 95 9.92 -15.68 -15.59
C SER A 95 9.95 -17.19 -15.85
N GLU A 96 9.63 -17.61 -17.07
CA GLU A 96 9.81 -18.99 -17.51
C GLU A 96 11.31 -19.38 -17.55
N ASP A 97 12.19 -18.41 -17.83
CA ASP A 97 13.63 -18.62 -17.95
C ASP A 97 14.34 -18.67 -16.58
N ASP A 98 13.75 -18.08 -15.54
CA ASP A 98 14.25 -18.10 -14.15
C ASP A 98 13.07 -18.17 -13.17
N PRO A 99 12.49 -19.37 -12.99
CA PRO A 99 11.28 -19.53 -12.18
C PRO A 99 11.62 -19.35 -10.71
N GLN A 100 10.99 -18.35 -10.10
CA GLN A 100 11.04 -18.14 -8.66
C GLN A 100 9.81 -18.75 -7.98
N GLU A 101 10.03 -19.40 -6.84
CA GLU A 101 8.94 -19.93 -6.01
C GLU A 101 8.48 -18.91 -4.97
N ALA A 102 7.16 -18.84 -4.76
CA ALA A 102 6.57 -18.05 -3.69
C ALA A 102 7.10 -18.54 -2.34
N GLN A 103 7.56 -17.61 -1.51
CA GLN A 103 8.05 -17.92 -0.17
C GLN A 103 6.89 -17.97 0.83
N PRO A 104 6.96 -18.85 1.85
CA PRO A 104 5.97 -18.90 2.92
C PRO A 104 5.74 -17.54 3.56
N TYR A 105 4.49 -17.13 3.71
CA TYR A 105 4.16 -15.84 4.31
C TYR A 105 4.49 -15.80 5.80
N ASP A 106 5.41 -14.92 6.20
CA ASP A 106 5.76 -14.67 7.60
C ASP A 106 5.00 -13.45 8.14
N LEU A 107 3.91 -13.71 8.86
CA LEU A 107 3.09 -12.69 9.52
C LEU A 107 3.86 -11.94 10.62
N ALA A 108 4.79 -12.61 11.31
CA ALA A 108 5.55 -12.01 12.39
C ALA A 108 6.61 -11.05 11.85
N GLU A 109 7.36 -11.45 10.82
CA GLU A 109 8.32 -10.57 10.13
C GLU A 109 7.62 -9.40 9.46
N THR A 110 6.49 -9.65 8.80
CA THR A 110 5.68 -8.58 8.20
C THR A 110 5.31 -7.52 9.24
N ASN A 111 4.80 -7.93 10.41
CA ASN A 111 4.45 -6.99 11.47
C ASN A 111 5.67 -6.30 12.09
N ARG A 112 6.83 -6.96 12.18
CA ARG A 112 8.08 -6.30 12.59
C ARG A 112 8.48 -5.17 11.65
N ARG A 113 8.30 -5.37 10.33
CA ARG A 113 8.58 -4.33 9.32
C ARG A 113 7.56 -3.20 9.36
N LEU A 114 6.27 -3.52 9.44
CA LEU A 114 5.19 -2.52 9.52
C LEU A 114 5.34 -1.60 10.75
N ALA A 115 5.77 -2.16 11.90
CA ALA A 115 6.01 -1.37 13.11
C ALA A 115 7.06 -0.26 12.93
N ARG A 116 8.03 -0.44 12.02
CA ARG A 116 9.05 0.58 11.74
C ARG A 116 8.48 1.79 11.00
N LEU A 117 7.42 1.60 10.22
CA LEU A 117 6.72 2.72 9.54
C LEU A 117 5.97 3.59 10.55
N GLY A 118 5.35 2.97 11.56
CA GLY A 118 4.60 3.67 12.61
C GLY A 118 5.46 4.53 13.55
N GLY A 119 6.75 4.21 13.67
CA GLY A 119 7.70 4.95 14.51
C GLY A 119 8.28 6.22 13.87
N ALA A 120 8.21 6.36 12.55
CA ALA A 120 8.81 7.47 11.82
C ALA A 120 7.94 8.76 11.79
N GLY A 121 6.74 8.75 12.38
CA GLY A 121 5.75 9.84 12.27
C GLY A 121 5.47 10.65 13.53
N LEU A 122 6.31 10.59 14.57
CA LEU A 122 6.10 11.31 15.85
C LEU A 122 7.30 12.18 16.28
N GLY A 123 8.12 12.63 15.34
CA GLY A 123 9.40 13.27 15.67
C GLY A 123 9.80 14.47 14.81
N GLU A 124 8.88 15.35 14.43
CA GLU A 124 9.20 16.73 14.04
C GLU A 124 8.03 17.64 14.44
N ALA A 125 7.93 17.95 15.73
CA ALA A 125 7.34 19.21 16.17
C ALA A 125 8.53 20.10 16.51
N GLU A 126 8.84 21.03 15.61
CA GLU A 126 9.80 22.09 15.87
C GLU A 126 9.34 22.85 17.11
N GLU A 127 10.12 22.73 18.18
CA GLU A 127 10.05 23.57 19.37
C GLU A 127 10.62 24.94 18.98
N GLU A 128 9.79 25.79 18.37
CA GLU A 128 10.07 27.21 18.23
C GLU A 128 9.68 27.91 19.54
N ASP A 129 10.58 27.84 20.53
CA ASP A 129 10.61 28.74 21.69
C ASP A 129 11.72 29.77 21.48
N ARG A 130 11.33 30.97 21.02
CA ARG A 130 11.75 32.27 21.59
C ARG A 130 11.11 33.48 20.92
#